data_AF-A0A5B8REP7-F1
#
_entry.id   AF-A0A5B8REP7-F1
#
_cell.length_a   1.000
_cell.length_b   1.000
_cell.length_c   1.000
_cell.angle_alpha   90.00
_cell.angle_beta   90.00
_cell.angle_gamma   90.00
#
_symmetry.space_group_name_H-M   'P 1'
#
loop_
_entity.id
_entity.type
_entity.pdbx_description
1 polymer ?
#
loop_
_entity_poly.entity_id
_entity_poly.type
_entity_poly.pdbx_seq_one_letter_code
_entity_poly.pdbx_strand_id
1 'polypeptide(L)'
;MKRLFTVITAGALALVMLPAFAAGTAKVRVEAGPQGTMKPMTFEWGDDGEVRMEVPGQQGYMLVRDGHAYAVRGSGADAMVLDLTAMQKGGGEAKGDGLAGRTALLGLDALDGSATVAGIDGELYRMRWREKGEEKSGRVVLSDDPMAQSLSDAWGELARSMGADWDEGGVMSGLQERGLGLLRLEGQFEVVEISGDAPAAGRFELPAEPMDPREMMQQGGGQ
;
A
#
# COMPACT_ATOMS: atom_id res chain seq x y z
N MET A 1 -26.21 -58.70 31.56
CA MET A 1 -25.48 -58.31 30.33
C MET A 1 -26.47 -57.77 29.31
N LYS A 2 -26.51 -56.45 29.10
CA LYS A 2 -26.82 -55.80 27.80
C LYS A 2 -26.58 -54.29 27.95
N ARG A 3 -25.77 -53.76 27.06
CA ARG A 3 -25.10 -52.45 27.14
C ARG A 3 -25.99 -51.32 26.60
N LEU A 4 -25.71 -50.12 27.14
CA LEU A 4 -26.11 -48.78 26.72
C LEU A 4 -26.02 -48.56 25.19
N PHE A 5 -26.88 -47.70 24.66
CA PHE A 5 -26.50 -46.74 23.63
C PHE A 5 -27.19 -45.39 23.89
N THR A 6 -26.41 -44.46 24.45
CA THR A 6 -26.72 -43.04 24.52
C THR A 6 -26.33 -42.42 23.18
N VAL A 7 -27.29 -41.82 22.47
CA VAL A 7 -27.03 -41.04 21.25
C VAL A 7 -26.95 -39.57 21.67
N ILE A 8 -25.75 -38.98 21.59
CA ILE A 8 -25.54 -37.53 21.72
C ILE A 8 -25.48 -36.97 20.30
N THR A 9 -26.50 -36.20 19.92
CA THR A 9 -26.53 -35.46 18.66
C THR A 9 -25.72 -34.18 18.83
N ALA A 10 -24.51 -34.13 18.27
CA ALA A 10 -23.71 -32.91 18.20
C ALA A 10 -24.18 -32.06 17.01
N GLY A 11 -24.79 -30.90 17.30
CA GLY A 11 -25.13 -29.90 16.30
C GLY A 11 -23.88 -29.14 15.85
N ALA A 12 -23.55 -29.22 14.56
CA ALA A 12 -22.46 -28.48 13.97
C ALA A 12 -22.85 -26.99 13.82
N LEU A 13 -22.14 -26.13 14.55
CA LEU A 13 -22.19 -24.68 14.40
C LEU A 13 -21.38 -24.32 13.14
N ALA A 14 -22.04 -23.93 12.05
CA ALA A 14 -21.36 -23.37 10.89
C ALA A 14 -20.94 -21.92 11.20
N LEU A 15 -19.67 -21.71 11.55
CA LEU A 15 -19.08 -20.37 11.54
C LEU A 15 -19.03 -19.90 10.09
N VAL A 16 -19.85 -18.91 9.74
CA VAL A 16 -19.66 -18.12 8.53
C VAL A 16 -18.43 -17.25 8.79
N MET A 17 -17.26 -17.69 8.33
CA MET A 17 -16.10 -16.81 8.24
C MET A 17 -16.42 -15.78 7.17
N LEU A 18 -16.75 -14.56 7.59
CA LEU A 18 -16.77 -13.43 6.67
C LEU A 18 -15.35 -13.31 6.09
N PRO A 19 -15.18 -13.16 4.77
CA PRO A 19 -13.87 -12.88 4.20
C PRO A 19 -13.36 -11.61 4.87
N ALA A 20 -12.23 -11.72 5.57
CA ALA A 20 -11.47 -10.54 5.92
C ALA A 20 -11.13 -9.85 4.60
N PHE A 21 -11.53 -8.60 4.44
CA PHE A 21 -11.28 -7.83 3.22
C PHE A 21 -9.77 -7.60 3.06
N ALA A 22 -9.08 -8.59 2.48
CA ALA A 22 -7.65 -8.55 2.23
C ALA A 22 -7.32 -8.09 0.80
N ALA A 23 -8.32 -8.06 -0.10
CA ALA A 23 -8.24 -7.47 -1.43
C ALA A 23 -9.22 -6.29 -1.58
N GLY A 24 -8.89 -5.38 -2.49
CA GLY A 24 -9.75 -4.23 -2.77
C GLY A 24 -9.20 -3.26 -3.80
N THR A 25 -9.93 -2.17 -3.97
CA THR A 25 -9.57 -1.06 -4.85
C THR A 25 -9.78 0.28 -4.15
N ALA A 26 -8.96 1.27 -4.48
CA ALA A 26 -9.12 2.62 -3.98
C ALA A 26 -8.73 3.66 -5.03
N LYS A 27 -9.46 4.78 -5.06
CA LYS A 27 -8.99 6.01 -5.71
C LYS A 27 -8.59 6.98 -4.61
N VAL A 28 -7.36 7.46 -4.69
CA VAL A 28 -6.81 8.42 -3.74
C VAL A 28 -6.36 9.67 -4.47
N ARG A 29 -6.21 10.75 -3.73
CA ARG A 29 -5.47 11.93 -4.16
C ARG A 29 -4.25 12.10 -3.28
N VAL A 30 -3.09 12.27 -3.91
CA VAL A 30 -1.81 12.45 -3.23
C VAL A 30 -1.16 13.74 -3.70
N GLU A 31 -0.53 14.47 -2.78
CA GLU A 31 0.27 15.64 -3.13
C GLU A 31 1.47 15.20 -3.98
N ALA A 32 1.60 15.77 -5.17
CA ALA A 32 2.68 15.43 -6.08
C ALA A 32 3.16 16.64 -6.89
N GLY A 33 4.47 16.69 -7.10
CA GLY A 33 5.15 17.71 -7.89
C GLY A 33 5.47 18.99 -7.11
N PRO A 34 6.26 19.90 -7.71
CA PRO A 34 6.82 21.07 -7.02
C PRO A 34 5.79 22.12 -6.59
N GLN A 35 4.56 22.05 -7.12
CA GLN A 35 3.47 22.97 -6.78
C GLN A 35 2.53 22.41 -5.70
N GLY A 36 2.82 21.24 -5.11
CA GLY A 36 2.00 20.64 -4.06
C GLY A 36 0.58 20.32 -4.52
N THR A 37 0.39 19.95 -5.80
CA THR A 37 -0.94 19.71 -6.34
C THR A 37 -1.38 18.28 -6.04
N MET A 38 -2.62 18.13 -5.53
CA MET A 38 -3.24 16.83 -5.32
C MET A 38 -3.52 16.15 -6.67
N LYS A 39 -2.85 15.03 -6.93
CA LYS A 39 -3.04 14.22 -8.14
C LYS A 39 -3.80 12.95 -7.83
N PRO A 40 -4.76 12.54 -8.68
CA PRO A 40 -5.44 11.28 -8.52
C PRO A 40 -4.46 10.12 -8.74
N MET A 41 -4.73 9.01 -8.06
CA MET A 41 -4.01 7.75 -8.19
C MET A 41 -4.98 6.61 -7.86
N THR A 42 -4.85 5.49 -8.56
CA THR A 42 -5.66 4.30 -8.34
C THR A 42 -4.79 3.20 -7.75
N PHE A 43 -5.28 2.59 -6.68
CA PHE A 43 -4.70 1.41 -6.04
C PHE A 43 -5.62 0.22 -6.21
N GLU A 44 -5.01 -0.92 -6.42
CA GLU A 44 -5.65 -2.23 -6.36
C GLU A 44 -4.73 -3.14 -5.58
N TRP A 45 -5.28 -3.96 -4.71
CA TRP A 45 -4.49 -4.91 -3.95
C TRP A 45 -5.19 -6.25 -3.87
N GLY A 46 -4.38 -7.31 -3.87
CA GLY A 46 -4.81 -8.69 -3.76
C GLY A 46 -4.56 -9.24 -2.35
N ASP A 47 -5.10 -10.43 -2.10
CA ASP A 47 -4.98 -11.11 -0.80
C ASP A 47 -3.53 -11.54 -0.49
N ASP A 48 -2.72 -11.74 -1.53
CA ASP A 48 -1.34 -12.24 -1.43
C ASP A 48 -0.28 -11.12 -1.31
N GLY A 49 -0.71 -9.90 -0.96
CA GLY A 49 0.18 -8.73 -0.83
C GLY A 49 0.58 -8.10 -2.17
N GLU A 50 -0.09 -8.48 -3.25
CA GLU A 50 0.09 -7.87 -4.56
C GLU A 50 -0.53 -6.47 -4.55
N VAL A 51 0.18 -5.49 -5.11
CA VAL A 51 -0.30 -4.10 -5.16
C VAL A 51 -0.07 -3.55 -6.54
N ARG A 52 -1.11 -3.01 -7.16
CA ARG A 52 -1.03 -2.32 -8.44
C ARG A 52 -1.40 -0.86 -8.25
N MET A 53 -0.53 0.02 -8.72
CA MET A 53 -0.70 1.46 -8.61
C MET A 53 -0.65 2.11 -10.00
N GLU A 54 -1.68 2.89 -10.33
CA GLU A 54 -1.80 3.60 -11.59
C GLU A 54 -1.99 5.10 -11.36
N VAL A 55 -1.28 5.92 -12.13
CA VAL A 55 -1.43 7.37 -12.12
C VAL A 55 -2.10 7.79 -13.43
N PRO A 56 -3.31 8.38 -13.37
CA PRO A 56 -3.99 8.86 -14.57
C PRO A 56 -3.11 9.78 -15.42
N GLY A 57 -3.05 9.49 -16.72
CA GLY A 57 -2.24 10.24 -17.68
C GLY A 57 -0.77 9.82 -17.79
N GLN A 58 -0.30 8.85 -16.97
CA GLN A 58 0.98 8.19 -17.21
C GLN A 58 0.79 6.92 -18.05
N GLN A 59 1.71 6.67 -18.98
CA GLN A 59 1.68 5.49 -19.85
C GLN A 59 2.33 4.29 -19.15
N GLY A 60 1.65 3.76 -18.13
CA GLY A 60 2.12 2.62 -17.37
C GLY A 60 1.53 2.53 -15.97
N TYR A 61 1.98 1.53 -15.22
CA TYR A 61 1.61 1.29 -13.84
C TYR A 61 2.79 0.70 -13.07
N MET A 62 2.72 0.78 -11.74
CA MET A 62 3.63 0.05 -10.86
C MET A 62 2.91 -1.19 -10.35
N LEU A 63 3.66 -2.27 -10.19
CA LEU A 63 3.17 -3.53 -9.65
C LEU A 63 4.14 -4.04 -8.58
N VAL A 64 3.60 -4.38 -7.42
CA VAL A 64 4.27 -5.15 -6.38
C VAL A 64 3.74 -6.56 -6.45
N ARG A 65 4.65 -7.51 -6.54
CA ARG A 65 4.34 -8.94 -6.55
C ARG A 65 5.55 -9.71 -6.09
N ASP A 66 5.33 -10.76 -5.31
CA ASP A 66 6.38 -11.65 -4.80
C ASP A 66 7.51 -10.89 -4.05
N GLY A 67 7.19 -9.73 -3.45
CA GLY A 67 8.14 -8.86 -2.76
C GLY A 67 9.01 -7.98 -3.68
N HIS A 68 8.73 -7.96 -4.98
CA HIS A 68 9.42 -7.15 -5.98
C HIS A 68 8.54 -6.02 -6.50
N ALA A 69 9.14 -4.86 -6.71
CA ALA A 69 8.51 -3.72 -7.37
C ALA A 69 8.89 -3.68 -8.85
N TYR A 70 7.89 -3.59 -9.72
CA TYR A 70 8.03 -3.51 -11.15
C TYR A 70 7.40 -2.21 -11.68
N ALA A 71 8.08 -1.56 -12.63
CA ALA A 71 7.45 -0.55 -13.48
C ALA A 71 7.08 -1.18 -14.81
N VAL A 72 5.79 -1.15 -15.15
CA VAL A 72 5.28 -1.65 -16.41
C VAL A 72 4.89 -0.48 -17.30
N ARG A 73 5.41 -0.45 -18.52
CA ARG A 73 5.09 0.56 -19.53
C ARG A 73 4.61 -0.09 -20.81
N GLY A 74 3.75 0.60 -21.55
CA GLY A 74 3.12 0.04 -22.73
C GLY A 74 2.01 -0.96 -22.39
N SER A 75 1.59 -1.74 -23.39
CA SER A 75 0.48 -2.68 -23.27
C SER A 75 0.65 -3.85 -24.22
N GLY A 76 0.17 -5.03 -23.81
CA GLY A 76 0.20 -6.23 -24.67
C GLY A 76 1.63 -6.68 -24.96
N ALA A 77 1.88 -7.08 -26.22
CA ALA A 77 3.16 -7.66 -26.64
C ALA A 77 4.35 -6.68 -26.60
N ASP A 78 4.09 -5.37 -26.62
CA ASP A 78 5.12 -4.32 -26.57
C ASP A 78 5.35 -3.81 -25.13
N ALA A 79 4.79 -4.48 -24.12
CA ALA A 79 4.96 -4.09 -22.74
C ALA A 79 6.41 -4.28 -22.30
N MET A 80 6.99 -3.24 -21.70
CA MET A 80 8.29 -3.29 -21.07
C MET A 80 8.10 -3.38 -19.56
N VAL A 81 8.78 -4.35 -18.93
CA VAL A 81 8.76 -4.57 -17.49
C VAL A 81 10.16 -4.31 -16.94
N LEU A 82 10.27 -3.33 -16.04
CA LEU A 82 11.51 -2.98 -15.37
C LEU A 82 11.44 -3.44 -13.91
N ASP A 83 12.37 -4.28 -13.47
CA ASP A 83 12.50 -4.68 -12.06
C ASP A 83 13.23 -3.57 -11.27
N LEU A 84 12.44 -2.77 -10.55
CA LEU A 84 12.94 -1.65 -9.75
C LEU A 84 13.74 -2.14 -8.55
N THR A 85 13.32 -3.25 -7.95
CA THR A 85 14.01 -3.86 -6.80
C THR A 85 15.40 -4.36 -7.19
N ALA A 86 15.55 -4.98 -8.36
CA ALA A 86 16.84 -5.40 -8.90
C ALA A 86 17.72 -4.20 -9.28
N MET A 87 17.15 -3.13 -9.85
CA MET A 87 17.89 -1.89 -10.14
C MET A 87 18.48 -1.27 -8.87
N GLN A 88 17.72 -1.22 -7.78
CA GLN A 88 18.19 -0.72 -6.49
C GLN A 88 19.35 -1.55 -5.93
N LYS A 89 19.27 -2.88 -6.05
CA LYS A 89 20.33 -3.81 -5.59
C LYS A 89 21.58 -3.76 -6.47
N GLY A 90 21.43 -3.50 -7.78
CA GLY A 90 22.52 -3.51 -8.77
C GLY A 90 23.26 -2.18 -8.94
N GLY A 91 22.61 -1.05 -8.66
CA GLY A 91 23.20 0.30 -8.73
C GLY A 91 24.03 0.64 -7.48
N GLY A 92 25.09 -0.16 -7.24
CA GLY A 92 25.86 -0.25 -5.99
C GLY A 92 25.99 1.03 -5.16
N GLU A 93 25.82 0.88 -3.84
CA GLU A 93 26.07 1.87 -2.78
C GLU A 93 25.79 3.35 -3.08
N ALA A 94 24.87 3.65 -4.00
CA ALA A 94 23.78 4.52 -3.61
C ALA A 94 22.94 3.71 -2.60
N LYS A 95 23.50 3.50 -1.39
CA LYS A 95 22.76 3.94 -0.21
C LYS A 95 22.42 5.36 -0.60
N GLY A 96 21.26 5.55 -1.25
CA GLY A 96 20.84 6.90 -1.58
C GLY A 96 21.07 7.63 -0.29
N ASP A 97 21.93 8.67 -0.30
CA ASP A 97 22.15 9.50 0.88
C ASP A 97 20.78 9.66 1.49
N GLY A 98 20.55 8.96 2.61
CA GLY A 98 19.23 8.43 2.95
C GLY A 98 18.23 9.56 3.00
N LEU A 99 17.60 9.86 1.87
CA LEU A 99 16.39 10.65 1.81
C LEU A 99 15.24 9.83 2.44
N ALA A 100 15.52 8.60 2.89
CA ALA A 100 15.07 8.04 4.16
C ALA A 100 15.44 8.98 5.33
N GLY A 101 14.94 10.21 5.29
CA GLY A 101 14.49 10.85 6.51
C GLY A 101 13.42 9.93 7.06
N ARG A 102 13.83 8.95 7.89
CA ARG A 102 12.97 8.03 8.62
C ARG A 102 11.74 8.80 9.06
N THR A 103 10.61 8.49 8.43
CA THR A 103 9.38 9.19 8.75
C THR A 103 8.90 8.64 10.07
N ALA A 104 9.36 9.21 11.18
CA ALA A 104 9.10 8.67 12.50
C ALA A 104 7.81 9.27 13.07
N LEU A 105 6.92 8.44 13.59
CA LEU A 105 5.76 8.93 14.35
C LEU A 105 6.26 9.52 15.67
N LEU A 106 5.95 10.79 15.92
CA LEU A 106 6.32 11.49 17.16
C LEU A 106 5.16 11.56 18.14
N GLY A 107 3.93 11.59 17.63
CA GLY A 107 2.75 11.69 18.46
C GLY A 107 1.47 11.64 17.64
N LEU A 108 0.42 11.17 18.30
CA LEU A 108 -0.93 11.13 17.75
C LEU A 108 -1.87 11.55 18.87
N ASP A 109 -2.37 12.78 18.77
CA ASP A 109 -3.23 13.40 19.76
C ASP A 109 -4.67 13.40 19.20
N ALA A 110 -5.61 12.76 19.89
CA ALA A 110 -7.02 12.76 19.49
C ALA A 110 -7.57 14.20 19.53
N LEU A 111 -8.39 14.53 18.55
CA LEU A 111 -9.12 15.79 18.48
C LEU A 111 -10.61 15.51 18.63
N ASP A 112 -11.35 16.50 19.12
CA ASP A 112 -12.80 16.41 19.15
C ASP A 112 -13.36 16.44 17.72
N GLY A 113 -14.02 15.35 17.33
CA GLY A 113 -14.77 15.27 16.09
C GLY A 113 -14.50 14.00 15.27
N SER A 114 -15.40 13.75 14.33
CA SER A 114 -15.31 12.69 13.33
C SER A 114 -15.52 13.25 11.93
N ALA A 115 -15.09 12.50 10.93
CA ALA A 115 -15.35 12.79 9.53
C ALA A 115 -15.55 11.49 8.76
N THR A 116 -16.56 11.45 7.90
CA THR A 116 -16.74 10.37 6.94
C THR A 116 -15.92 10.68 5.68
N VAL A 117 -15.04 9.76 5.28
CA VAL A 117 -14.19 9.87 4.08
C VAL A 117 -14.42 8.63 3.22
N ALA A 118 -14.77 8.83 1.94
CA ALA A 118 -15.12 7.74 1.02
C ALA A 118 -16.17 6.74 1.55
N GLY A 119 -17.08 7.21 2.42
CA GLY A 119 -18.12 6.38 3.04
C GLY A 119 -17.68 5.63 4.31
N ILE A 120 -16.42 5.78 4.74
CA ILE A 120 -15.90 5.21 5.98
C ILE A 120 -15.86 6.29 7.07
N ASP A 121 -16.40 5.98 8.24
CA ASP A 121 -16.32 6.86 9.40
C ASP A 121 -14.92 6.81 10.02
N GLY A 122 -14.37 7.99 10.29
CA GLY A 122 -13.07 8.13 10.95
C GLY A 122 -13.07 9.24 11.99
N GLU A 123 -12.08 9.18 12.87
CA GLU A 123 -11.85 10.14 13.94
C GLU A 123 -10.74 11.12 13.56
N LEU A 124 -10.85 12.36 14.05
CA LEU A 124 -9.82 13.37 13.81
C LEU A 124 -8.68 13.24 14.81
N TYR A 125 -7.45 13.31 14.30
CA TYR A 125 -6.25 13.39 15.12
C TYR A 125 -5.34 14.51 14.63
N ARG A 126 -4.52 15.01 15.55
CA ARG A 126 -3.29 15.74 15.23
C ARG A 126 -2.15 14.74 15.23
N MET A 127 -1.58 14.50 14.06
CA MET A 127 -0.42 13.65 13.90
C MET A 127 0.84 14.52 13.84
N ARG A 128 1.86 14.14 14.59
CA ARG A 128 3.20 14.73 14.54
C ARG A 128 4.18 13.68 14.07
N TRP A 129 5.00 14.02 13.08
CA TRP A 129 6.00 13.12 12.53
C TRP A 129 7.29 13.86 12.24
N ARG A 130 8.40 13.13 12.16
CA ARG A 130 9.68 13.68 11.70
C ARG A 130 9.88 13.29 10.26
N GLU A 131 10.16 14.23 9.37
CA GLU A 131 10.53 13.97 7.98
C GLU A 131 11.83 14.71 7.66
N LYS A 132 12.84 14.00 7.16
CA LYS A 132 14.17 14.58 6.83
C LYS A 132 14.78 15.41 7.96
N GLY A 133 14.55 14.98 9.21
CA GLY A 133 15.04 15.66 10.41
C GLY A 133 14.13 16.79 10.93
N GLU A 134 13.15 17.24 10.14
CA GLU A 134 12.21 18.29 10.52
C GLU A 134 10.96 17.70 11.17
N GLU A 135 10.50 18.28 12.28
CA GLU A 135 9.18 17.95 12.83
C GLU A 135 8.09 18.61 11.98
N LYS A 136 7.14 17.77 11.56
CA LYS A 136 5.93 18.12 10.84
C LYS A 136 4.73 17.79 11.70
N SER A 137 3.63 18.49 11.45
CA SER A 137 2.36 18.29 12.13
C SER A 137 1.23 18.55 11.17
N GLY A 138 0.17 17.76 11.27
CA GLY A 138 -0.97 17.81 10.36
C GLY A 138 -2.21 17.22 10.99
N ARG A 139 -3.37 17.60 10.47
CA ARG A 139 -4.65 16.96 10.81
C ARG A 139 -4.83 15.73 9.94
N VAL A 140 -5.16 14.62 10.58
CA VAL A 140 -5.46 13.36 9.91
C VAL A 140 -6.85 12.89 10.28
N VAL A 141 -7.46 12.12 9.38
CA VAL A 141 -8.63 11.29 9.67
C VAL A 141 -8.17 9.84 9.62
N LEU A 142 -8.33 9.14 10.74
CA LEU A 142 -7.96 7.74 10.91
C LEU A 142 -9.21 6.91 11.21
N SER A 143 -9.20 5.65 10.84
CA SER A 143 -10.32 4.74 11.10
C SER A 143 -9.81 3.36 11.50
N ASP A 144 -10.56 2.67 12.35
CA ASP A 144 -10.38 1.26 12.68
C ASP A 144 -11.12 0.32 11.70
N ASP A 145 -11.75 0.89 10.66
CA ASP A 145 -12.40 0.11 9.61
C ASP A 145 -11.38 -0.81 8.91
N PRO A 146 -11.68 -2.12 8.77
CA PRO A 146 -10.78 -3.08 8.14
C PRO A 146 -10.35 -2.70 6.72
N MET A 147 -11.20 -2.01 5.95
CA MET A 147 -10.89 -1.56 4.60
C MET A 147 -9.85 -0.43 4.60
N ALA A 148 -9.94 0.48 5.56
CA ALA A 148 -8.95 1.55 5.75
C ALA A 148 -7.58 0.99 6.16
N GLN A 149 -7.58 -0.02 7.03
CA GLN A 149 -6.38 -0.75 7.42
C GLN A 149 -5.76 -1.48 6.21
N SER A 150 -6.58 -2.22 5.46
CA SER A 150 -6.15 -2.97 4.27
C SER A 150 -5.48 -2.09 3.22
N LEU A 151 -6.05 -0.91 2.92
CA LEU A 151 -5.41 0.06 2.02
C LEU A 151 -4.08 0.58 2.58
N SER A 152 -4.00 0.84 3.89
CA SER A 152 -2.76 1.31 4.53
C SER A 152 -1.67 0.25 4.49
N ASP A 153 -2.03 -1.03 4.65
CA ASP A 153 -1.12 -2.17 4.52
C ASP A 153 -0.62 -2.31 3.07
N ALA A 154 -1.50 -2.20 2.08
CA ALA A 154 -1.12 -2.21 0.65
C ALA A 154 -0.18 -1.06 0.30
N TRP A 155 -0.42 0.16 0.81
CA TRP A 155 0.52 1.27 0.65
C TRP A 155 1.88 0.95 1.27
N GLY A 156 1.87 0.27 2.41
CA GLY A 156 3.08 -0.17 3.08
C GLY A 156 3.91 -1.16 2.30
N GLU A 157 3.26 -2.14 1.69
CA GLU A 157 3.92 -3.12 0.85
C GLU A 157 4.59 -2.47 -0.37
N LEU A 158 3.90 -1.49 -0.98
CA LEU A 158 4.49 -0.66 -2.03
C LEU A 158 5.73 0.09 -1.55
N ALA A 159 5.65 0.79 -0.43
CA ALA A 159 6.78 1.54 0.10
C ALA A 159 7.98 0.63 0.45
N ARG A 160 7.74 -0.53 1.09
CA ARG A 160 8.78 -1.53 1.40
C ARG A 160 9.47 -2.06 0.14
N SER A 161 8.70 -2.41 -0.89
CA SER A 161 9.24 -2.94 -2.15
C SER A 161 10.13 -1.96 -2.90
N MET A 162 9.92 -0.65 -2.67
CA MET A 162 10.73 0.45 -3.20
C MET A 162 11.89 0.84 -2.26
N GLY A 163 12.17 0.08 -1.21
CA GLY A 163 13.29 0.32 -0.30
C GLY A 163 13.10 1.53 0.62
N ALA A 164 11.86 2.00 0.83
CA ALA A 164 11.61 2.95 1.90
C ALA A 164 11.78 2.23 3.25
N ASP A 165 12.51 2.87 4.17
CA ASP A 165 12.64 2.40 5.56
C ASP A 165 11.26 2.43 6.24
N TRP A 166 10.58 1.29 6.17
CA TRP A 166 9.43 0.93 6.98
C TRP A 166 9.90 0.36 8.33
N ASP A 167 10.85 1.06 8.95
CA ASP A 167 11.42 0.69 10.24
C ASP A 167 10.34 0.70 11.35
N GLU A 168 10.59 -0.04 12.43
CA GLU A 168 9.87 0.12 13.69
C GLU A 168 9.88 1.61 14.10
N GLY A 169 8.70 2.17 14.38
CA GLY A 169 8.52 3.59 14.68
C GLY A 169 8.21 4.49 13.48
N GLY A 170 8.10 3.94 12.27
CA GLY A 170 7.55 4.64 11.10
C GLY A 170 6.09 5.09 11.31
N VAL A 171 5.65 6.15 10.62
CA VAL A 171 4.26 6.64 10.74
C VAL A 171 3.24 5.54 10.47
N MET A 172 3.37 4.84 9.35
CA MET A 172 2.41 3.80 8.98
C MET A 172 2.48 2.58 9.91
N SER A 173 3.68 2.12 10.29
CA SER A 173 3.86 1.06 11.30
C SER A 173 3.19 1.43 12.62
N GLY A 174 3.38 2.66 13.10
CA GLY A 174 2.78 3.14 14.35
C GLY A 174 1.26 3.31 14.29
N LEU A 175 0.69 3.49 13.10
CA LEU A 175 -0.76 3.44 12.89
C LEU A 175 -1.27 1.99 12.87
N GLN A 176 -0.56 1.09 12.18
CA GLN A 176 -0.88 -0.33 12.09
C GLN A 176 -0.87 -1.01 13.47
N GLU A 177 0.13 -0.72 14.31
CA GLU A 177 0.21 -1.20 15.69
C GLU A 177 -0.99 -0.78 16.56
N ARG A 178 -1.65 0.33 16.19
CA ARG A 178 -2.85 0.85 16.86
C ARG A 178 -4.14 0.35 16.22
N GLY A 179 -4.07 -0.45 15.15
CA GLY A 179 -5.23 -0.88 14.39
C GLY A 179 -5.91 0.28 13.66
N LEU A 180 -5.14 1.26 13.17
CA LEU A 180 -5.68 2.44 12.49
C LEU A 180 -5.20 2.51 11.04
N GLY A 181 -6.14 2.71 10.12
CA GLY A 181 -5.88 3.05 8.72
C GLY A 181 -5.98 4.55 8.45
N LEU A 182 -5.17 5.05 7.51
CA LEU A 182 -5.18 6.46 7.10
C LEU A 182 -6.24 6.70 6.02
N LEU A 183 -7.23 7.56 6.30
CA LEU A 183 -8.23 7.99 5.31
C LEU A 183 -7.89 9.35 4.69
N ARG A 184 -7.31 10.26 5.48
CA ARG A 184 -6.95 11.60 5.02
C ARG A 184 -5.81 12.19 5.83
N LEU A 185 -4.89 12.86 5.17
CA LEU A 185 -3.92 13.79 5.74
C LEU A 185 -4.08 15.13 5.02
N GLU A 186 -4.48 16.16 5.75
CA GLU A 186 -4.86 17.45 5.19
C GLU A 186 -3.79 18.02 4.24
N GLY A 187 -4.17 18.23 2.98
CA GLY A 187 -3.30 18.80 1.95
C GLY A 187 -2.33 17.81 1.30
N GLN A 188 -2.25 16.56 1.76
CA GLN A 188 -1.23 15.60 1.32
C GLN A 188 -1.78 14.27 0.81
N PHE A 189 -2.86 13.77 1.42
CA PHE A 189 -3.46 12.50 1.08
C PHE A 189 -4.96 12.51 1.37
N GLU A 190 -5.76 11.94 0.49
CA GLU A 190 -7.20 11.74 0.73
C GLU A 190 -7.70 10.54 -0.06
N VAL A 191 -8.40 9.63 0.63
CA VAL A 191 -9.18 8.57 -0.02
C VAL A 191 -10.45 9.17 -0.60
N VAL A 192 -10.66 8.99 -1.90
CA VAL A 192 -11.84 9.51 -2.61
C VAL A 192 -12.89 8.42 -2.75
N GLU A 193 -12.47 7.22 -3.11
CA GLU A 193 -13.30 6.03 -3.23
C GLU A 193 -12.53 4.82 -2.72
N ILE A 194 -13.23 3.86 -2.13
CA ILE A 194 -12.67 2.60 -1.67
C ILE A 194 -13.72 1.49 -1.76
N SER A 195 -13.32 0.30 -2.20
CA SER A 195 -14.19 -0.87 -2.32
C SER A 195 -13.43 -2.14 -1.94
N GLY A 196 -14.14 -3.08 -1.32
CA GLY A 196 -13.67 -4.44 -1.07
C GLY A 196 -13.88 -5.41 -2.23
N ASP A 197 -14.26 -4.91 -3.41
CA ASP A 197 -14.34 -5.73 -4.61
C ASP A 197 -12.93 -6.17 -5.01
N ALA A 198 -12.68 -7.48 -4.91
CA ALA A 198 -11.40 -8.06 -5.26
C ALA A 198 -11.10 -7.85 -6.76
N PRO A 199 -9.94 -7.26 -7.10
CA PRO A 199 -9.49 -7.17 -8.49
C PRO A 199 -9.33 -8.55 -9.11
N ALA A 200 -9.51 -8.66 -10.43
CA ALA A 200 -9.26 -9.91 -11.13
C ALA A 200 -7.78 -10.31 -11.01
N ALA A 201 -7.47 -11.56 -10.68
CA ALA A 201 -6.09 -12.02 -10.44
C ALA A 201 -5.10 -11.67 -11.57
N GLY A 202 -5.54 -11.73 -12.85
CA GLY A 202 -4.72 -11.34 -14.00
C GLY A 202 -4.29 -9.86 -14.03
N ARG A 203 -4.85 -9.00 -13.16
CA ARG A 203 -4.40 -7.60 -12.98
C ARG A 203 -3.00 -7.51 -12.38
N PHE A 204 -2.60 -8.52 -11.63
CA PHE A 204 -1.32 -8.62 -10.94
C PHE A 204 -0.31 -9.50 -11.67
N GLU A 205 -0.64 -9.99 -12.87
CA GLU A 205 0.32 -10.72 -13.71
C GLU A 205 1.21 -9.75 -14.49
N LEU A 206 2.47 -10.13 -14.67
CA LEU A 206 3.38 -9.38 -15.53
C LEU A 206 3.07 -9.66 -17.00
N PRO A 207 2.95 -8.62 -17.84
CA PRO A 207 2.62 -8.81 -19.27
C PRO A 207 3.82 -9.28 -20.11
N ALA A 208 5.03 -9.21 -19.58
CA ALA A 208 6.28 -9.65 -20.21
C ALA A 208 7.31 -10.02 -19.13
N GLU A 209 8.39 -10.70 -19.53
CA GLU A 209 9.50 -11.00 -18.62
C GLU A 209 10.21 -9.69 -18.17
N PRO A 210 10.54 -9.54 -16.87
CA PRO A 210 11.31 -8.40 -16.39
C PRO A 210 12.69 -8.33 -17.06
N MET A 211 13.06 -7.13 -17.51
CA MET A 211 14.39 -6.89 -18.07
C MET A 211 15.44 -6.81 -16.95
N ASP A 212 16.57 -7.51 -17.10
CA ASP A 212 17.70 -7.37 -16.17
C ASP A 212 18.44 -6.04 -16.45
N PRO A 213 18.62 -5.18 -15.43
CA PRO A 213 19.37 -3.93 -15.57
C PRO A 213 20.79 -4.10 -16.13
N ARG A 214 21.43 -5.26 -15.88
CA ARG A 214 22.76 -5.63 -16.40
C ARG A 214 22.73 -5.94 -17.90
N GLU A 215 21.63 -6.48 -18.41
CA GLU A 215 21.44 -6.70 -19.84
C GLU A 215 21.21 -5.36 -20.56
N MET A 216 20.50 -4.42 -19.94
CA MET A 216 20.33 -3.06 -20.48
C MET A 216 21.65 -2.30 -20.58
N MET A 217 22.52 -2.39 -19.55
CA MET A 217 23.84 -1.74 -19.58
C MET A 217 24.77 -2.31 -20.66
N GLN A 218 24.70 -3.63 -20.91
CA GLN A 218 25.47 -4.28 -21.97
C GLN A 218 24.99 -3.90 -23.38
N GLN A 219 23.69 -3.61 -23.54
CA GLN A 219 23.13 -3.15 -24.82
C GLN A 219 23.39 -1.65 -25.07
N GLY A 220 23.49 -0.82 -24.03
CA GLY A 220 23.73 0.63 -24.14
C GLY A 220 25.20 1.06 -24.23
N GLY A 221 26.15 0.21 -23.85
CA GLY A 221 27.59 0.50 -23.84
C GLY A 221 28.33 0.21 -25.15
N GLY A 222 27.61 -0.15 -26.22
CA GLY A 222 28.17 -0.46 -27.54
C GLY A 222 27.99 0.69 -28.54
N GLN A 223 28.57 1.86 -28.28
CA GLN A 223 28.80 2.91 -29.28
C GLN A 223 30.18 3.54 -29.11
#